data_AF-A0A924N431-F1
#
_entry.id   AF-A0A924N431-F1
#
_cell.length_a   1.000
_cell.length_b   1.000
_cell.length_c   1.000
_cell.angle_alpha   90.00
_cell.angle_beta   90.00
_cell.angle_gamma   90.00
#
_symmetry.space_group_name_H-M   'P 1'
#
loop_
_entity.id
_entity.type
_entity.pdbx_description
1 polymer ?
#
loop_
_entity_poly.entity_id
_entity_poly.type
_entity_poly.pdbx_seq_one_letter_code
_entity_poly.pdbx_strand_id
1 'polypeptide(L)'
;EVHTGNGSIDVQMTQLKARDDMSFSTGSGSVRGKLPAGYNGELDASTGSGSIDSDFELKVQGRLDPRRVRATIGTGGPRLKLSSGSGRLEILKS
;
A
#
# COMPACT_ATOMS: atom_id res chain seq x y z
N GLU A 1 -8.74 -9.76 1.90
CA GLU A 1 -8.50 -8.89 3.07
C GLU A 1 -7.61 -9.65 4.06
N VAL A 2 -6.61 -8.99 4.65
CA VAL A 2 -5.66 -9.59 5.61
C VAL A 2 -5.45 -8.63 6.79
N HIS A 3 -5.52 -9.16 8.00
CA HIS A 3 -5.37 -8.38 9.23
C HIS A 3 -4.42 -9.07 10.23
N THR A 4 -3.61 -8.27 10.93
CA THR A 4 -2.86 -8.73 12.11
C THR A 4 -2.88 -7.68 13.23
N GLY A 5 -2.85 -8.13 14.49
CA GLY A 5 -2.84 -7.23 15.66
C GLY A 5 -1.42 -6.73 15.98
N ASN A 6 -0.47 -7.67 16.10
CA ASN A 6 0.94 -7.40 16.36
C ASN A 6 1.77 -8.26 15.40
N GLY A 7 2.57 -7.64 14.55
CA GLY A 7 3.40 -8.32 13.55
C GLY A 7 3.44 -7.58 12.21
N SER A 8 4.50 -7.87 11.44
CA SER A 8 4.65 -7.34 10.09
C SER A 8 3.82 -8.15 9.10
N ILE A 9 3.20 -7.47 8.14
CA ILE A 9 2.52 -8.10 7.01
C ILE A 9 3.43 -7.96 5.78
N ASP A 10 3.92 -9.07 5.27
CA ASP A 10 4.64 -9.13 4.00
C ASP A 10 3.73 -9.72 2.92
N VAL A 11 3.36 -8.89 1.96
CA VAL A 11 2.54 -9.28 0.81
C VAL A 11 3.42 -9.20 -0.43
N GLN A 12 3.57 -10.34 -1.10
CA GLN A 12 4.22 -10.39 -2.40
C GLN A 12 3.20 -10.77 -3.46
N MET A 13 2.98 -9.87 -4.40
CA MET A 13 2.16 -10.12 -5.57
C MET A 13 3.06 -10.52 -6.74
N THR A 14 3.07 -11.82 -7.05
CA THR A 14 3.95 -12.40 -8.07
C THR A 14 3.39 -12.28 -9.50
N GLN A 15 2.10 -11.96 -9.65
CA GLN A 15 1.46 -11.76 -10.95
C GLN A 15 0.50 -10.56 -10.89
N LEU A 16 0.38 -9.84 -12.00
CA LEU A 16 -0.53 -8.69 -12.20
C LEU A 16 -2.03 -9.01 -12.10
N LYS A 17 -2.41 -10.21 -11.62
CA LYS A 17 -3.80 -10.64 -11.50
C LYS A 17 -4.53 -10.02 -10.29
N ALA A 18 -4.07 -8.91 -9.74
CA ALA A 18 -4.92 -8.04 -8.93
C ALA A 18 -5.99 -7.45 -9.84
N ARG A 19 -7.09 -8.17 -10.06
CA ARG A 19 -8.29 -7.61 -10.68
C ARG A 19 -9.30 -7.14 -9.64
N ASP A 20 -9.09 -7.52 -8.38
CA ASP A 20 -9.96 -7.22 -7.26
C ASP A 20 -9.27 -6.28 -6.28
N ASP A 21 -10.10 -5.58 -5.51
CA ASP A 21 -9.65 -4.72 -4.43
C ASP A 21 -8.94 -5.54 -3.35
N MET A 22 -7.82 -5.02 -2.86
CA MET A 22 -7.03 -5.63 -1.80
C MET A 22 -6.95 -4.69 -0.61
N SER A 23 -7.07 -5.27 0.60
CA SER A 23 -6.99 -4.55 1.86
C SER A 23 -6.09 -5.30 2.82
N PHE A 24 -5.09 -4.61 3.35
CA PHE A 24 -4.13 -5.11 4.33
C PHE A 24 -4.08 -4.15 5.51
N SER A 25 -4.22 -4.66 6.73
CA SER A 25 -4.04 -3.83 7.92
C SER A 25 -3.29 -4.51 9.06
N THR A 26 -2.42 -3.75 9.74
CA THR A 26 -1.77 -4.17 10.98
C THR A 26 -1.99 -3.17 12.11
N GLY A 27 -2.07 -3.64 13.36
CA GLY A 27 -2.09 -2.76 14.54
C GLY A 27 -0.72 -2.18 14.86
N SER A 28 0.31 -3.03 14.93
CA SER A 28 1.70 -2.63 15.10
C SER A 28 2.63 -3.53 14.30
N GLY A 29 3.38 -2.91 13.38
CA GLY A 29 4.28 -3.59 12.45
C GLY A 29 4.34 -2.91 11.08
N SER A 30 5.27 -3.37 10.25
CA SER A 30 5.41 -2.86 8.89
C SER A 30 4.51 -3.64 7.93
N VAL A 31 3.96 -2.95 6.93
CA VAL A 31 3.26 -3.60 5.80
C VAL A 31 4.08 -3.36 4.55
N ARG A 32 4.51 -4.45 3.90
CA ARG A 32 5.28 -4.37 2.66
C ARG A 32 4.49 -5.02 1.53
N GLY A 33 4.19 -4.24 0.49
CA GLY A 33 3.56 -4.71 -0.74
C GLY A 33 4.56 -4.72 -1.87
N LYS A 34 5.05 -5.91 -2.25
CA LYS A 34 5.86 -6.09 -3.47
C LYS A 34 4.95 -6.30 -4.67
N LEU A 35 4.96 -5.37 -5.61
CA LEU A 35 4.08 -5.35 -6.78
C LEU A 35 4.92 -5.41 -8.07
N PRO A 36 4.43 -6.06 -9.14
CA PRO A 36 5.14 -6.07 -10.43
C PRO A 36 5.32 -4.66 -10.98
N ALA A 37 6.43 -4.41 -11.70
CA ALA A 37 6.73 -3.10 -12.28
C ALA A 37 5.60 -2.50 -13.16
N GLY A 38 4.78 -3.33 -13.79
CA GLY A 38 3.62 -2.92 -14.59
C GLY A 38 2.31 -2.80 -13.82
N TYR A 39 2.33 -2.75 -12.49
CA TYR A 39 1.12 -2.64 -11.68
C TYR A 39 0.40 -1.32 -11.94
N ASN A 40 -0.92 -1.39 -12.07
CA ASN A 40 -1.82 -0.24 -12.18
C ASN A 40 -2.92 -0.39 -11.13
N GLY A 41 -3.23 0.69 -10.40
CA GLY A 41 -4.23 0.64 -9.34
C GLY A 41 -4.37 1.94 -8.56
N GLU A 42 -5.40 2.00 -7.73
CA GLU A 42 -5.63 3.12 -6.80
C GLU A 42 -5.06 2.77 -5.42
N LEU A 43 -4.06 3.51 -4.96
CA LEU A 43 -3.43 3.34 -3.65
C LEU A 43 -4.15 4.17 -2.59
N ASP A 44 -4.54 3.54 -1.49
CA ASP A 44 -4.97 4.19 -0.25
C ASP A 44 -4.17 3.65 0.94
N ALA A 45 -3.10 4.37 1.29
CA ALA A 45 -2.20 4.01 2.38
C ALA A 45 -2.38 4.97 3.56
N SER A 46 -2.49 4.42 4.78
CA SER A 46 -2.56 5.23 6.01
C SER A 46 -1.82 4.61 7.18
N THR A 47 -1.00 5.39 7.87
CA THR A 47 -0.33 4.98 9.12
C THR A 47 -0.67 5.93 10.26
N GLY A 48 -0.91 5.40 11.47
CA GLY A 48 -1.09 6.24 12.66
C GLY A 48 0.22 6.91 13.09
N SER A 49 1.30 6.13 13.12
CA SER A 49 2.66 6.60 13.38
C SER A 49 3.67 5.84 12.52
N GLY A 50 4.52 6.56 11.78
CA GLY A 50 5.52 5.97 10.89
C GLY A 50 5.66 6.74 9.58
N SER A 51 6.16 6.06 8.55
CA SER A 51 6.32 6.57 7.19
C SER A 51 5.59 5.72 6.17
N ILE A 52 5.31 6.35 5.02
CA ILE A 52 4.79 5.68 3.83
C ILE A 52 5.82 5.92 2.72
N ASP A 53 6.36 4.84 2.18
CA ASP A 53 7.42 4.84 1.19
C ASP A 53 6.97 4.05 -0.05
N SER A 54 7.30 4.53 -1.25
CA SER A 54 6.91 3.87 -2.50
C SER A 54 7.96 4.00 -3.61
N ASP A 55 8.23 2.89 -4.31
CA ASP A 55 9.07 2.83 -5.51
C ASP A 55 8.31 3.17 -6.81
N PHE A 56 7.00 3.43 -6.70
CA PHE A 56 6.14 3.77 -7.81
C PHE A 56 5.98 5.28 -7.93
N GLU A 57 5.83 5.76 -9.16
CA GLU A 57 5.37 7.13 -9.37
C GLU A 57 3.91 7.23 -8.92
N LEU A 58 3.66 8.13 -7.99
CA LEU A 58 2.36 8.34 -7.38
C LEU A 58 1.73 9.63 -7.90
N LYS A 59 0.59 9.52 -8.58
CA LYS A 59 -0.26 10.68 -8.86
C LYS A 59 -1.15 10.94 -7.66
N VAL A 60 -0.66 11.75 -6.72
CA VAL A 60 -1.37 12.06 -5.47
C VAL A 60 -2.67 12.80 -5.76
N GLN A 61 -3.75 12.32 -5.15
CA GLN A 61 -5.07 12.93 -5.23
C GLN A 61 -5.34 13.76 -3.98
N GLY A 62 -5.59 15.06 -4.17
CA GLY A 62 -5.91 15.97 -3.08
C GLY A 62 -4.67 16.49 -2.35
N ARG A 63 -4.65 16.36 -1.02
CA ARG A 63 -3.60 16.95 -0.17
C ARG A 63 -2.52 15.93 0.17
N LEU A 64 -1.26 16.35 0.10
CA LEU A 64 -0.12 15.58 0.56
C LEU A 64 -0.14 15.49 2.10
N ASP A 65 -0.18 14.27 2.63
CA ASP A 65 -0.10 13.98 4.06
C ASP A 65 0.95 12.88 4.27
N PRO A 66 2.00 13.11 5.06
CA PRO A 66 3.06 12.13 5.28
C PRO A 66 2.56 10.83 5.94
N ARG A 67 1.38 10.85 6.57
CA ARG A 67 0.74 9.70 7.21
C ARG A 67 -0.42 9.12 6.41
N ARG A 68 -0.83 9.77 5.32
CA ARG A 68 -1.92 9.30 4.47
C ARG A 68 -1.66 9.64 3.01
N VAL A 69 -1.55 8.60 2.20
CA VAL A 69 -1.36 8.73 0.75
C VAL A 69 -2.57 8.16 0.04
N ARG A 70 -3.25 9.00 -0.73
CA ARG A 70 -4.20 8.57 -1.75
C ARG A 70 -3.64 8.96 -3.10
N ALA A 71 -3.37 7.98 -3.94
CA ALA A 71 -2.70 8.21 -5.21
C ALA A 71 -3.06 7.16 -6.24
N THR A 72 -2.94 7.53 -7.51
CA THR A 72 -3.05 6.60 -8.62
C THR A 72 -1.66 6.12 -9.03
N ILE A 73 -1.50 4.80 -9.19
CA ILE A 73 -0.32 4.16 -9.75
C ILE A 73 -0.59 3.83 -11.22
N GLY A 74 0.27 4.31 -12.12
CA GLY A 74 0.13 4.08 -13.56
C GLY A 74 -1.14 4.69 -14.14
N THR A 75 -2.01 3.84 -14.72
CA THR A 75 -3.30 4.23 -15.31
C THR A 75 -4.49 4.11 -14.35
N GLY A 76 -4.27 3.71 -13.09
CA GLY A 76 -5.34 3.42 -12.13
C GLY A 76 -5.96 2.04 -12.32
N GLY A 77 -7.02 1.73 -11.56
CA GLY A 77 -7.68 0.42 -11.58
C GLY A 77 -8.16 -0.03 -10.20
N PRO A 78 -8.02 -1.33 -9.86
CA PRO A 78 -8.43 -1.86 -8.56
C PRO A 78 -7.75 -1.16 -7.40
N ARG A 79 -8.42 -1.11 -6.25
CA ARG A 79 -7.93 -0.41 -5.07
C ARG A 79 -7.00 -1.29 -4.24
N LEU A 80 -5.85 -0.75 -3.88
CA LEU A 80 -4.94 -1.31 -2.88
C LEU A 80 -4.98 -0.44 -1.62
N LYS A 81 -5.57 -0.99 -0.56
CA LYS A 81 -5.65 -0.35 0.75
C LYS A 81 -4.61 -0.94 1.70
N LEU A 82 -3.77 -0.07 2.28
CA LEU A 82 -2.74 -0.42 3.26
C LEU A 82 -2.95 0.40 4.52
N SER A 83 -3.02 -0.25 5.68
CA SER A 83 -3.17 0.45 6.96
C SER A 83 -2.23 -0.09 8.03
N SER A 84 -1.62 0.80 8.81
CA SER A 84 -0.88 0.43 10.02
C SER A 84 -1.25 1.35 11.18
N GLY A 85 -1.46 0.82 12.38
CA GLY A 85 -1.61 1.66 13.58
C GLY A 85 -0.27 2.33 13.96
N SER A 86 0.82 1.56 13.94
CA SER A 86 2.18 2.04 14.14
C SER A 86 3.16 1.20 13.34
N GLY A 87 3.93 1.82 12.45
CA GLY A 87 4.91 1.18 11.60
C GLY A 87 4.99 1.78 10.21
N ARG A 88 5.87 1.21 9.39
CA ARG A 88 6.13 1.66 8.03
C ARG A 88 5.26 0.93 7.01
N LEU A 89 4.72 1.67 6.05
CA LEU A 89 4.10 1.10 4.85
C LEU A 89 5.08 1.25 3.68
N GLU A 90 5.51 0.14 3.08
CA GLU A 90 6.42 0.16 1.92
C GLU A 90 5.75 -0.48 0.71
N ILE A 91 5.66 0.26 -0.39
CA ILE A 91 5.21 -0.27 -1.69
C ILE A 91 6.43 -0.42 -2.58
N LEU A 92 6.88 -1.65 -2.76
CA LEU A 92 8.13 -1.98 -3.46
C LEU A 92 7.85 -2.49 -4.87
N LYS A 93 8.70 -2.10 -5.80
CA LYS A 93 8.66 -2.61 -7.17
C LYS A 93 9.47 -3.92 -7.25
N SER A 94 8.85 -5.00 -7.76
CA SER A 94 9.53 -6.28 -8.02
C SER A 94 10.05 -6.38 -9.45
#